data_AF-A0A7Y4SRR8-F1
#
_entry.id   AF-A0A7Y4SRR8-F1
#
_cell.length_a   1.000
_cell.length_b   1.000
_cell.length_c   1.000
_cell.angle_alpha   90.00
_cell.angle_beta   90.00
_cell.angle_gamma   90.00
#
_symmetry.space_group_name_H-M   'P 1'
#
loop_
_entity.id
_entity.type
_entity.pdbx_description
1 polymer ?
#
loop_
_entity_poly.entity_id
_entity_poly.type
_entity_poly.pdbx_seq_one_letter_code
_entity_poly.pdbx_strand_id
1 'polypeptide(L)'
;MLLEPVPTRLFAGRAVQRETRLASHSPLSRTESRGHDLGVSLEEVYERYGSWIRRRVRHHLPDAWEDGVQEVLVKLQPALERMRETREEAVRALVSRTVRSVCIDELRLRARRPGAATTETAVAAEEPADPAS
;
A
#
# COMPACT_ATOMS: atom_id res chain seq x y z
N MET A 1 -7.36 48.81 -10.64
CA MET A 1 -8.82 49.01 -10.57
C MET A 1 -9.46 47.65 -10.34
N LEU A 2 -10.20 47.52 -9.22
CA LEU A 2 -11.35 46.63 -8.95
C LEU A 2 -11.10 45.11 -9.15
N LEU A 3 -10.74 44.28 -8.15
CA LEU A 3 -11.48 43.87 -6.93
C LEU A 3 -12.98 43.57 -7.17
N GLU A 4 -13.28 42.29 -7.39
CA GLU A 4 -14.63 41.70 -7.29
C GLU A 4 -14.55 40.45 -6.39
N PRO A 5 -15.23 40.44 -5.22
CA PRO A 5 -15.32 39.28 -4.33
C PRO A 5 -16.60 38.47 -4.59
N VAL A 6 -16.53 37.14 -4.44
CA VAL A 6 -17.67 36.22 -4.61
C VAL A 6 -17.80 35.31 -3.38
N PRO A 7 -19.03 34.97 -2.92
CA PRO A 7 -19.39 35.10 -1.51
C PRO A 7 -19.30 33.84 -0.66
N THR A 8 -19.07 34.10 0.62
CA THR A 8 -19.25 33.24 1.80
C THR A 8 -20.71 32.81 1.95
N ARG A 9 -20.99 31.50 1.87
CA ARG A 9 -22.26 30.94 2.35
C ARG A 9 -22.10 30.42 3.76
N LEU A 10 -22.56 31.25 4.70
CA LEU A 10 -23.00 30.88 6.04
C LEU A 10 -24.14 29.85 5.93
N PHE A 11 -23.93 28.66 6.48
CA PHE A 11 -25.03 27.79 6.89
C PHE A 11 -25.00 27.65 8.41
N ALA A 12 -25.87 28.43 9.05
CA ALA A 12 -26.35 28.16 10.39
C ALA A 12 -27.42 27.05 10.28
N GLY A 13 -27.18 25.93 10.95
CA GLY A 13 -28.11 24.81 11.05
C GLY A 13 -28.05 24.24 12.45
N ARG A 14 -29.18 24.29 13.14
CA ARG A 14 -29.36 24.21 14.59
C ARG A 14 -29.51 22.75 15.06
N ALA A 15 -29.13 22.57 16.32
CA ALA A 15 -29.25 21.42 17.23
C ALA A 15 -30.30 20.34 16.93
N VAL A 16 -29.91 19.08 17.15
CA VAL A 16 -30.75 18.06 17.80
C VAL A 16 -29.88 17.24 18.77
N GLN A 17 -30.13 17.45 20.06
CA GLN A 17 -29.78 16.51 21.12
C GLN A 17 -30.62 15.24 20.96
N ARG A 18 -29.98 14.07 21.01
CA ARG A 18 -30.57 12.86 21.60
C ARG A 18 -29.50 12.06 22.31
N GLU A 19 -29.48 12.20 23.63
CA GLU A 19 -29.06 11.15 24.55
C GLU A 19 -29.86 9.87 24.25
N THR A 20 -29.16 8.75 24.10
CA THR A 20 -29.69 7.47 24.55
C THR A 20 -28.54 6.48 24.79
N ARG A 21 -28.40 6.12 26.07
CA ARG A 21 -28.15 4.78 26.62
C ARG A 21 -26.76 4.15 26.44
N LEU A 22 -26.03 4.16 27.57
CA LEU A 22 -25.63 2.97 28.33
C LEU A 22 -25.51 1.67 27.49
N ALA A 23 -24.31 1.42 26.99
CA ALA A 23 -23.81 0.07 26.74
C ALA A 23 -22.42 -0.03 27.35
N SER A 24 -22.42 -0.53 28.57
CA SER A 24 -21.28 -1.09 29.30
C SER A 24 -20.58 -2.16 28.47
N HIS A 25 -19.48 -1.81 27.81
CA HIS A 25 -18.47 -2.77 27.36
C HIS A 25 -17.08 -2.16 27.52
N SER A 26 -16.33 -2.78 28.44
CA SER A 26 -14.88 -2.79 28.67
C SER A 26 -13.97 -1.73 28.03
N PRO A 27 -13.05 -1.19 28.85
CA PRO A 27 -11.68 -1.00 28.40
C PRO A 27 -10.76 -1.80 29.32
N LEU A 28 -10.30 -2.95 28.84
CA LEU A 28 -8.98 -3.43 29.25
C LEU A 28 -7.98 -2.45 28.66
N SER A 29 -7.76 -1.34 29.37
CA SER A 29 -6.67 -0.40 29.14
C SER A 29 -5.37 -1.11 29.46
N ARG A 30 -4.88 -1.91 28.51
CA ARG A 30 -3.47 -2.27 28.45
C ARG A 30 -2.79 -1.34 27.45
N THR A 31 -2.67 -0.09 27.85
CA THR A 31 -1.64 0.82 27.36
C THR A 31 -0.30 0.33 27.90
N GLU A 32 0.24 -0.75 27.34
CA GLU A 32 1.68 -1.00 27.43
C GLU A 32 2.38 -0.12 26.41
N SER A 33 2.30 1.19 26.66
CA SER A 33 3.17 2.19 26.05
C SER A 33 4.50 2.14 26.78
N ARG A 34 5.28 1.08 26.55
CA ARG A 34 6.64 0.92 27.08
C ARG A 34 7.64 1.12 25.94
N GLY A 35 8.36 2.23 26.00
CA GLY A 35 9.50 2.54 25.15
C GLY A 35 9.09 3.32 23.91
N HIS A 36 8.92 4.64 24.06
CA HIS A 36 8.96 5.57 22.93
C HIS A 36 10.40 5.55 22.39
N ASP A 37 10.69 4.58 21.52
CA ASP A 37 11.82 4.64 20.62
C ASP A 37 11.62 5.90 19.78
N LEU A 38 12.64 6.76 19.70
CA LEU A 38 12.59 8.03 18.94
C LEU A 38 12.55 7.80 17.41
N GLY A 39 12.19 6.60 16.96
CA GLY A 39 12.16 6.15 15.58
C GLY A 39 10.77 6.25 14.96
N VAL A 40 10.74 6.46 13.64
CA VAL A 40 9.50 6.44 12.86
C VAL A 40 9.00 5.00 12.76
N SER A 41 7.74 4.76 13.14
CA SER A 41 7.17 3.42 13.12
C SER A 41 6.81 2.98 11.70
N LEU A 42 6.74 1.66 11.47
CA LEU A 42 6.30 1.13 10.18
C LEU A 42 4.86 1.54 9.86
N GLU A 43 4.01 1.61 10.88
CA GLU A 43 2.61 2.02 10.76
C GLU A 43 2.50 3.47 10.27
N GLU A 44 3.26 4.40 10.87
CA GLU A 44 3.32 5.80 10.45
C GLU A 44 3.80 5.95 9.00
N VAL A 45 4.81 5.15 8.60
CA VAL A 45 5.30 5.12 7.22
C VAL A 45 4.22 4.61 6.27
N TYR A 46 3.49 3.56 6.66
CA TYR A 46 2.45 2.98 5.83
C TYR A 46 1.23 3.89 5.68
N GLU A 47 0.80 4.56 6.76
CA GLU A 47 -0.26 5.57 6.70
C GLU A 47 0.12 6.72 5.76
N ARG A 48 1.37 7.21 5.85
CA ARG A 48 1.82 8.35 5.06
C ARG A 48 2.11 8.00 3.60
N TYR A 49 2.76 6.87 3.34
CA TYR A 49 3.28 6.52 2.01
C TYR A 49 2.62 5.30 1.38
N GLY A 50 1.71 4.59 2.06
CA GLY A 50 1.15 3.32 1.59
C GLY A 50 0.39 3.42 0.27
N SER A 51 -0.32 4.52 0.01
CA SER A 51 -0.95 4.77 -1.29
C SER A 51 0.07 4.92 -2.42
N TRP A 52 1.17 5.63 -2.15
CA TRP A 52 2.27 5.84 -3.08
C TRP A 52 3.05 4.55 -3.36
N ILE A 53 3.35 3.77 -2.31
CA ILE A 53 4.00 2.46 -2.40
C ILE A 53 3.18 1.53 -3.29
N ARG A 54 1.89 1.35 -2.99
CA ARG A 54 0.98 0.50 -3.78
C ARG A 54 0.92 0.93 -5.24
N ARG A 55 0.78 2.23 -5.52
CA ARG A 55 0.75 2.74 -6.89
C ARG A 55 2.05 2.44 -7.64
N ARG A 56 3.20 2.60 -7.00
CA ARG A 56 4.51 2.35 -7.62
C ARG A 56 4.77 0.87 -7.85
N VAL A 57 4.48 0.02 -6.87
CA VAL A 57 4.63 -1.43 -7.00
C VAL A 57 3.70 -1.96 -8.09
N ARG A 58 2.42 -1.58 -8.07
CA ARG A 58 1.43 -2.01 -9.09
C ARG A 58 1.81 -1.60 -10.51
N HIS A 59 2.51 -0.47 -10.67
CA HIS A 59 2.99 -0.04 -11.97
C HIS A 59 4.10 -0.95 -12.54
N HIS A 60 4.96 -1.52 -11.69
CA HIS A 60 6.07 -2.37 -12.13
C HIS A 60 5.77 -3.87 -12.06
N LEU A 61 4.92 -4.29 -11.14
CA LEU A 61 4.58 -5.68 -10.83
C LEU A 61 3.05 -5.83 -10.80
N PRO A 62 2.34 -5.67 -11.93
CA PRO A 62 0.87 -5.66 -11.94
C PRO A 62 0.24 -6.94 -11.38
N ASP A 63 0.86 -8.10 -11.62
CA ASP A 63 0.31 -9.40 -11.21
C ASP A 63 0.79 -9.89 -9.83
N ALA A 64 1.78 -9.21 -9.24
CA ALA A 64 2.32 -9.56 -7.91
C ALA A 64 2.48 -8.32 -7.03
N TRP A 65 1.56 -7.37 -7.18
CA TRP A 65 1.69 -6.07 -6.52
C TRP A 65 1.48 -6.18 -5.00
N GLU A 66 0.64 -7.11 -4.55
CA GLU A 66 0.40 -7.37 -3.13
C GLU A 66 1.67 -7.93 -2.47
N ASP A 67 2.25 -8.99 -3.07
CA ASP A 67 3.52 -9.58 -2.64
C ASP A 67 4.64 -8.53 -2.64
N GLY A 68 4.74 -7.73 -3.70
CA GLY A 68 5.73 -6.66 -3.80
C GLY A 68 5.57 -5.58 -2.73
N VAL A 69 4.34 -5.23 -2.34
CA VAL A 69 4.08 -4.29 -1.25
C VAL A 69 4.49 -4.91 0.09
N GLN A 70 4.13 -6.16 0.33
CA GLN A 70 4.50 -6.86 1.56
C GLN A 70 6.02 -6.99 1.71
N GLU A 71 6.73 -7.33 0.65
CA GLU A 71 8.19 -7.39 0.62
C GLU A 71 8.83 -6.02 0.90
N VAL A 72 8.24 -4.93 0.39
CA VAL A 72 8.68 -3.56 0.73
C VAL A 72 8.53 -3.30 2.23
N LEU A 73 7.40 -3.66 2.84
CA LEU A 73 7.17 -3.44 4.27
C LEU A 73 8.13 -4.27 5.14
N VAL A 74 8.35 -5.54 4.78
CA VAL A 74 9.30 -6.44 5.44
C VAL A 74 10.72 -5.86 5.39
N LYS A 75 11.14 -5.30 4.24
CA LYS A 75 12.46 -4.65 4.12
C LYS A 75 12.54 -3.30 4.82
N LEU A 76 11.43 -2.57 4.93
CA LEU A 76 11.39 -1.27 5.60
C LEU A 76 11.54 -1.39 7.11
N GLN A 77 10.89 -2.36 7.75
CA GLN A 77 10.91 -2.51 9.21
C GLN A 77 12.33 -2.50 9.82
N PRO A 78 13.26 -3.39 9.44
CA PRO A 78 14.61 -3.40 10.00
C PRO A 78 15.48 -2.24 9.48
N ALA A 79 15.04 -1.54 8.43
CA ALA A 79 15.74 -0.34 7.95
C ALA A 79 15.38 0.89 8.79
N LEU A 80 14.10 1.03 9.16
CA LEU A 80 13.60 2.09 10.05
C LEU A 80 14.21 1.98 11.45
N GLU A 81 14.30 0.78 12.01
CA GLU A 81 14.95 0.53 13.32
C GLU A 81 16.43 0.96 13.36
N ARG A 82 17.11 0.96 12.21
CA ARG A 82 18.53 1.33 12.09
C ARG A 82 18.73 2.80 11.71
N MET A 83 17.66 3.53 11.39
CA MET A 83 17.77 4.94 10.99
C MET A 83 18.16 5.80 12.20
N ARG A 84 19.26 6.54 12.04
CA ARG A 84 19.71 7.55 13.03
C ARG A 84 19.04 8.92 12.83
N GLU A 85 18.53 9.18 11.63
CA GLU A 85 17.91 10.45 11.25
C GLU A 85 16.45 10.20 10.89
N THR A 86 15.53 10.88 11.58
CA THR A 86 14.08 10.72 11.40
C THR A 86 13.44 11.88 10.64
N ARG A 87 14.26 12.71 9.97
CA ARG A 87 13.77 13.77 9.08
C ARG A 87 12.93 13.19 7.95
N GLU A 88 11.89 13.90 7.55
CA GLU A 88 10.93 13.43 6.57
C GLU A 88 11.58 13.07 5.23
N GLU A 89 12.56 13.86 4.78
CA GLU A 89 13.29 13.62 3.54
C GLU A 89 14.09 12.31 3.59
N ALA A 90 14.69 12.00 4.74
CA ALA A 90 15.44 10.77 4.95
C ALA A 90 14.52 9.55 4.90
N VAL A 91 13.36 9.62 5.56
CA VAL A 91 12.34 8.56 5.53
C VAL A 91 11.80 8.35 4.12
N ARG A 92 11.47 9.45 3.42
CA ARG A 92 11.00 9.40 2.03
C ARG A 92 12.05 8.77 1.11
N ALA A 93 13.31 9.13 1.27
CA ALA A 93 14.41 8.57 0.49
C ALA A 93 14.59 7.07 0.77
N LEU A 94 14.48 6.63 2.03
CA LEU A 94 14.50 5.22 2.39
C LEU A 94 13.35 4.47 1.70
N VAL A 95 12.12 4.93 1.86
CA VAL A 95 10.93 4.32 1.24
C VAL A 95 11.10 4.21 -0.26
N SER A 96 11.53 5.28 -0.92
CA SER A 96 11.74 5.28 -2.37
C SER A 96 12.82 4.29 -2.81
N ARG A 97 13.92 4.18 -2.06
CA ARG A 97 15.00 3.23 -2.35
C ARG A 97 14.52 1.79 -2.18
N THR A 98 13.80 1.50 -1.10
CA THR A 98 13.31 0.14 -0.81
C THR A 98 12.32 -0.32 -1.87
N VAL A 99 11.33 0.51 -2.24
CA VAL A 99 10.38 0.22 -3.33
C VAL A 99 11.10 -0.10 -4.63
N ARG A 100 12.08 0.72 -5.01
CA ARG A 100 12.85 0.51 -6.23
C ARG A 100 13.66 -0.79 -6.18
N SER A 101 14.29 -1.10 -5.04
CA SER A 101 15.07 -2.34 -4.88
C SER A 101 14.19 -3.56 -5.10
N VAL A 102 13.04 -3.62 -4.41
CA VAL A 102 12.09 -4.74 -4.54
C VAL A 102 11.61 -4.91 -5.98
N CYS A 103 11.22 -3.81 -6.64
CA CYS A 103 10.77 -3.90 -8.03
C CYS A 103 11.88 -4.41 -8.97
N ILE A 104 13.12 -3.96 -8.79
CA ILE A 104 14.25 -4.41 -9.62
C ILE A 104 14.57 -5.89 -9.35
N ASP A 105 14.58 -6.31 -8.10
CA ASP A 105 14.90 -7.69 -7.72
C ASP A 105 13.86 -8.67 -8.28
N GLU A 106 12.57 -8.33 -8.19
CA GLU A 106 11.48 -9.11 -8.77
C GLU A 106 11.54 -9.17 -10.30
N LEU A 107 11.79 -8.03 -10.96
CA LEU A 107 11.96 -8.01 -12.43
C LEU A 107 13.16 -8.87 -12.86
N ARG A 108 14.25 -8.85 -12.11
CA ARG A 108 15.43 -9.71 -12.36
C ARG A 108 15.12 -11.18 -12.12
N LEU A 109 14.37 -11.50 -11.07
CA LEU A 109 13.97 -12.88 -10.77
C LEU A 109 13.11 -13.45 -11.90
N ARG A 110 12.14 -12.69 -12.38
CA ARG A 110 11.29 -13.06 -13.52
C ARG A 110 12.09 -13.24 -14.81
N ALA A 111 13.01 -12.32 -15.11
CA ALA A 111 13.89 -12.42 -16.27
C ALA A 111 14.80 -13.66 -16.23
N ARG A 112 15.11 -14.17 -15.03
CA ARG A 112 15.94 -15.37 -14.83
C ARG A 112 15.17 -16.69 -14.88
N ARG A 113 13.83 -16.69 -14.90
CA ARG A 113 13.04 -17.91 -15.13
C ARG A 113 12.86 -18.11 -16.64
N PRO A 114 13.61 -19.02 -17.29
CA PRO A 114 13.35 -19.39 -18.67
C PRO A 114 12.13 -20.33 -18.65
N GLY A 115 10.96 -19.87 -19.10
CA GLY A 115 9.80 -20.77 -19.22
C GLY A 115 8.39 -20.20 -19.03
N ALA A 116 8.20 -18.88 -18.89
CA ALA A 116 6.85 -18.29 -18.95
C ALA A 116 6.47 -17.82 -20.37
N ALA A 117 7.04 -18.46 -21.40
CA ALA A 117 6.62 -18.29 -22.77
C ALA A 117 5.92 -19.58 -23.22
N THR A 118 4.67 -19.42 -23.65
CA THR A 118 3.89 -20.33 -24.50
C THR A 118 3.42 -21.67 -23.91
N THR A 119 2.30 -21.63 -23.18
CA THR A 119 1.34 -22.75 -23.12
C THR A 119 -0.09 -22.22 -23.10
N GLU A 120 -0.47 -21.44 -24.11
CA GLU A 120 -1.87 -21.12 -24.38
C GLU A 120 -2.11 -21.02 -25.89
N THR A 121 -1.70 -22.05 -26.63
CA THR A 121 -2.10 -22.23 -28.05
C THR A 121 -2.07 -23.73 -28.40
N ALA A 122 -3.00 -24.50 -27.83
CA ALA A 122 -3.31 -25.86 -28.30
C ALA A 122 -4.67 -26.33 -27.73
N VAL A 123 -5.75 -25.57 -27.95
CA VAL A 123 -7.13 -26.10 -27.82
C VAL A 123 -7.97 -25.52 -28.96
N ALA A 124 -7.64 -25.88 -30.20
CA ALA A 124 -8.51 -25.65 -31.36
C ALA A 124 -8.01 -26.44 -32.58
N ALA A 125 -8.00 -27.76 -32.50
CA ALA A 125 -8.03 -28.66 -33.67
C ALA A 125 -8.13 -30.11 -33.20
N GLU A 126 -9.29 -30.51 -32.66
CA GLU A 126 -9.71 -31.89 -32.83
C GLU A 126 -11.07 -31.86 -33.52
N GLU A 127 -10.99 -32.05 -34.84
CA GLU A 127 -12.08 -32.23 -35.78
C GLU A 127 -12.84 -33.52 -35.40
N PRO A 128 -14.16 -33.48 -35.12
CA PRO A 128 -14.91 -34.70 -34.92
C PRO A 128 -15.04 -35.42 -36.27
N ALA A 129 -14.28 -36.50 -36.43
CA ALA A 129 -14.44 -37.44 -37.53
C ALA A 129 -15.84 -38.06 -37.48
N ASP A 130 -16.59 -37.85 -38.56
CA ASP A 130 -17.91 -38.39 -38.85
C ASP A 130 -17.83 -39.93 -39.02
N PRO A 131 -18.49 -40.76 -38.19
CA PRO A 131 -18.52 -42.19 -38.41
C PRO A 131 -19.76 -42.55 -39.24
N ALA A 132 -19.62 -42.50 -40.56
CA ALA A 132 -20.59 -43.09 -41.49
C ALA A 132 -19.88 -43.89 -42.58
N SER A 133 -19.67 -45.20 -42.34
CA SER A 133 -19.78 -46.31 -43.32
C SER A 133 -19.54 -47.65 -42.65
#